data_AF-A0A250VW49-F1
#
_entry.id   AF-A0A250VW49-F1
#
_cell.length_a   1.000
_cell.length_b   1.000
_cell.length_c   1.000
_cell.angle_alpha   90.00
_cell.angle_beta   90.00
_cell.angle_gamma   90.00
#
_symmetry.space_group_name_H-M   'P 1'
#
loop_
_entity.id
_entity.type
_entity.pdbx_description
1 polymer ?
#
loop_
_entity_poly.entity_id
_entity_poly.type
_entity_poly.pdbx_seq_one_letter_code
_entity_poly.pdbx_strand_id
1 'polypeptide(L)'
;MTAWWCCSVLPPSRWPRSWRAARIWQSASSRRGRRSPGRACAWRPCTWAIPALAVQLGDQLGIPVVVSNAVRYADPGQHRLADVLDAARLLRPIDRRAVDGGERWLKGTAEMTALAVRIAEAAGHGLERAAALLAETEETAASCTVDPVRDLGLGTPHFPEPHVVGADRARGGAMRLLRQRCEAGMTARGLDTDAAAVRQLDYELGVIGRLGYEGYFLAVAQVVADVVGSHFACPFLIDGDPFLAQGTTQWDERPSDRSLVVVRSRSRSMQRSPPARSWIRRS
;
A
#
# COMPACT_ATOMS: atom_id res chain seq x y z
N MET A 1 4.86 -1.56 -20.48
CA MET A 1 4.03 -1.50 -19.25
C MET A 1 2.84 -0.54 -19.30
N THR A 2 2.89 0.58 -20.04
CA THR A 2 1.75 1.54 -20.16
C THR A 2 0.52 1.03 -20.91
N ALA A 3 0.66 0.02 -21.78
CA ALA A 3 -0.44 -0.47 -22.61
C ALA A 3 -1.52 -1.24 -21.86
N TRP A 4 -1.12 -1.96 -20.81
CA TRP A 4 -2.03 -2.81 -20.04
C TRP A 4 -2.86 -2.00 -19.04
N TRP A 5 -2.25 -0.98 -18.43
CA TRP A 5 -2.91 -0.10 -17.45
C TRP A 5 -4.01 0.77 -18.09
N CYS A 6 -3.82 1.22 -19.34
CA CYS A 6 -4.80 2.06 -20.04
C CYS A 6 -6.09 1.33 -20.48
N CYS A 7 -6.01 0.03 -20.81
CA CYS A 7 -7.16 -0.75 -21.27
C CYS A 7 -8.26 -0.90 -20.21
N SER A 8 -7.91 -0.77 -18.93
CA SER A 8 -8.83 -0.92 -17.79
C SER A 8 -9.55 0.38 -17.41
N VAL A 9 -9.03 1.55 -17.85
CA VAL A 9 -9.39 2.86 -17.25
C VAL A 9 -9.92 3.88 -18.28
N LEU A 10 -9.62 3.76 -19.58
CA LEU A 10 -9.99 4.79 -20.59
C LEU A 10 -11.01 4.30 -21.63
N PRO A 11 -12.09 5.07 -21.89
CA PRO A 11 -13.06 4.74 -22.94
C PRO A 11 -12.43 4.78 -24.35
N PRO A 12 -12.92 3.99 -25.31
CA PRO A 12 -12.28 3.77 -26.63
C PRO A 12 -12.06 5.03 -27.48
N SER A 13 -12.80 6.10 -27.19
CA SER A 13 -12.72 7.39 -27.90
C SER A 13 -11.41 8.15 -27.64
N ARG A 14 -10.64 7.80 -26.61
CA ARG A 14 -9.38 8.48 -26.25
C ARG A 14 -8.10 7.71 -26.63
N TRP A 15 -8.21 6.63 -27.40
CA TRP A 15 -7.04 5.79 -27.74
C TRP A 15 -6.17 6.39 -28.87
N PRO A 16 -4.82 6.37 -28.75
CA PRO A 16 -3.91 6.82 -29.80
C PRO A 16 -4.09 6.04 -31.12
N ARG A 17 -3.98 6.73 -32.27
CA ARG A 17 -4.18 6.15 -33.61
C ARG A 17 -3.18 5.05 -33.99
N SER A 18 -2.06 4.93 -33.28
CA SER A 18 -1.02 3.89 -33.50
C SER A 18 -1.41 2.50 -32.97
N TRP A 19 -2.44 2.39 -32.12
CA TRP A 19 -2.85 1.11 -31.49
C TRP A 19 -3.91 0.35 -32.29
N ARG A 20 -3.70 0.20 -33.61
CA ARG A 20 -4.67 -0.46 -34.51
C ARG A 20 -4.94 -1.93 -34.14
N ALA A 21 -3.94 -2.64 -33.58
CA ALA A 21 -4.09 -4.03 -33.16
C ALA A 21 -5.10 -4.23 -32.00
N ALA A 22 -5.19 -3.28 -31.07
CA ALA A 22 -6.14 -3.35 -29.95
C ALA A 22 -7.60 -3.17 -30.40
N ARG A 23 -7.85 -2.39 -31.48
CA ARG A 23 -9.20 -2.28 -32.09
C ARG A 23 -9.63 -3.55 -32.80
N ILE A 24 -8.69 -4.30 -33.39
CA ILE A 24 -8.98 -5.59 -34.02
C ILE A 24 -9.51 -6.57 -32.98
N TRP A 25 -8.91 -6.59 -31.78
CA TRP A 25 -9.32 -7.45 -30.67
C TRP A 25 -10.76 -7.16 -30.19
N GLN A 26 -11.15 -5.88 -30.03
CA GLN A 26 -12.53 -5.49 -29.66
C GLN A 26 -13.57 -5.78 -30.76
N SER A 27 -13.18 -5.69 -32.04
CA SER A 27 -14.08 -6.00 -33.16
C SER A 27 -14.29 -7.50 -33.37
N ALA A 28 -13.33 -8.34 -32.94
CA ALA A 28 -13.45 -9.80 -32.96
C ALA A 28 -14.37 -10.32 -31.85
N SER A 29 -14.40 -9.67 -30.68
CA SER A 29 -15.30 -10.04 -29.59
C SER A 29 -16.77 -9.67 -29.84
N SER A 30 -17.04 -8.62 -30.63
CA SER A 30 -18.40 -8.12 -30.87
C SER A 30 -19.12 -8.76 -32.07
N ARG A 31 -18.40 -9.41 -33.01
CA ARG A 31 -19.02 -10.15 -34.13
C ARG A 31 -19.50 -11.56 -33.76
N ARG A 32 -19.81 -11.82 -32.49
CA ARG A 32 -20.31 -13.11 -32.00
C ARG A 32 -21.84 -13.26 -32.13
N GLY A 33 -22.42 -12.65 -33.18
CA GLY A 33 -23.87 -12.57 -33.35
C GLY A 33 -24.27 -12.46 -34.82
N ARG A 34 -24.11 -13.55 -35.58
CA ARG A 34 -24.84 -13.98 -36.78
C ARG A 34 -23.91 -14.83 -37.65
N ARG A 35 -24.17 -16.14 -37.73
CA ARG A 35 -24.07 -16.90 -38.99
C ARG A 35 -24.68 -18.31 -38.88
N SER A 36 -25.50 -18.55 -39.90
CA SER A 36 -26.04 -19.73 -40.57
C SER A 36 -25.75 -21.15 -40.06
N PRO A 37 -26.74 -22.07 -40.12
CA PRO A 37 -26.57 -23.46 -39.76
C PRO A 37 -25.88 -24.20 -40.90
N GLY A 38 -24.73 -24.83 -40.64
CA GLY A 38 -24.05 -25.63 -41.66
C GLY A 38 -22.58 -25.85 -41.36
N ARG A 39 -22.31 -26.57 -40.27
CA ARG A 39 -21.12 -27.38 -39.92
C ARG A 39 -20.91 -27.31 -38.41
N ALA A 40 -21.27 -28.39 -37.74
CA ALA A 40 -20.94 -28.62 -36.35
C ALA A 40 -19.43 -28.81 -36.21
N CYS A 41 -18.69 -27.73 -35.93
CA CYS A 41 -17.40 -27.82 -35.26
C CYS A 41 -17.66 -27.61 -33.77
N ALA A 42 -17.48 -28.67 -33.00
CA ALA A 42 -17.58 -28.71 -31.56
C ALA A 42 -16.46 -27.86 -30.90
N TRP A 43 -16.57 -26.54 -30.96
CA TRP A 43 -15.77 -25.65 -30.12
C TRP A 43 -16.53 -25.39 -28.82
N ARG A 44 -16.44 -26.31 -27.87
CA ARG A 44 -16.45 -25.87 -26.47
C ARG A 44 -15.20 -25.00 -26.32
N PRO A 45 -15.26 -23.75 -25.85
CA PRO A 45 -14.04 -23.00 -25.60
C PRO A 45 -13.28 -23.76 -24.52
N CYS A 46 -12.22 -24.48 -24.91
CA CYS A 46 -11.27 -25.03 -23.96
C CYS A 46 -10.74 -23.85 -23.17
N THR A 47 -10.90 -23.85 -21.85
CA THR A 47 -10.43 -22.79 -20.93
C THR A 47 -8.96 -22.43 -21.17
N TRP A 48 -8.19 -23.36 -21.75
CA TRP A 48 -6.78 -23.25 -22.08
C TRP A 48 -6.45 -22.53 -23.40
N ALA A 49 -7.44 -22.27 -24.27
CA ALA A 49 -7.18 -21.68 -25.59
C ALA A 49 -6.58 -20.28 -25.52
N ILE A 50 -7.03 -19.45 -24.57
CA ILE A 50 -6.50 -18.09 -24.41
C ILE A 50 -5.06 -18.11 -23.84
N PRO A 51 -4.77 -18.83 -22.74
CA PRO A 51 -3.39 -18.99 -22.28
C PRO A 51 -2.45 -19.58 -23.34
N ALA A 52 -2.89 -20.61 -24.05
CA ALA A 52 -2.09 -21.25 -25.10
C ALA A 52 -1.74 -20.28 -26.23
N LEU A 53 -2.71 -19.49 -26.69
CA LEU A 53 -2.48 -18.46 -27.69
C LEU A 53 -1.51 -17.38 -27.20
N ALA A 54 -1.56 -17.02 -25.92
CA ALA A 54 -0.63 -16.06 -25.34
C ALA A 54 0.82 -16.58 -25.34
N VAL A 55 1.02 -17.87 -25.02
CA VAL A 55 2.33 -18.53 -25.12
C VAL A 55 2.83 -18.54 -26.56
N GLN A 56 2.02 -19.00 -27.50
CA GLN A 56 2.37 -19.04 -28.92
C GLN A 56 2.73 -17.65 -29.47
N LEU A 57 1.99 -16.62 -29.07
CA LEU A 57 2.27 -15.25 -29.49
C LEU A 57 3.57 -14.71 -28.87
N GLY A 58 3.82 -15.01 -27.60
CA GLY A 58 5.08 -14.66 -26.93
C GLY A 58 6.27 -15.30 -27.63
N ASP A 59 6.18 -16.58 -27.94
CA ASP A 59 7.23 -17.33 -28.63
C ASP A 59 7.48 -16.80 -30.05
N GLN A 60 6.41 -16.47 -30.81
CA GLN A 60 6.53 -15.86 -32.14
C GLN A 60 7.18 -14.47 -32.13
N LEU A 61 6.98 -13.69 -31.06
CA LEU A 61 7.47 -12.32 -30.93
C LEU A 61 8.78 -12.23 -30.13
N GLY A 62 9.27 -13.33 -29.58
CA GLY A 62 10.44 -13.34 -28.68
C GLY A 62 10.20 -12.57 -27.37
N ILE A 63 8.96 -12.57 -26.87
CA ILE A 63 8.58 -11.88 -25.63
C ILE A 63 8.40 -12.93 -24.52
N PRO A 64 9.09 -12.81 -23.37
CA PRO A 64 8.90 -13.71 -22.23
C PRO A 64 7.45 -13.74 -21.75
N VAL A 65 6.97 -14.94 -21.40
CA VAL A 65 5.59 -15.19 -20.99
C VAL A 65 5.57 -15.65 -19.53
N VAL A 66 4.86 -14.88 -18.71
CA VAL A 66 4.74 -15.15 -17.28
C VAL A 66 3.41 -15.84 -16.97
N VAL A 67 3.46 -16.85 -16.09
CA VAL A 67 2.27 -17.57 -15.62
C VAL A 67 1.84 -17.02 -14.25
N SER A 68 0.57 -16.66 -14.12
CA SER A 68 -0.02 -16.18 -12.87
C SER A 68 -1.41 -16.79 -12.66
N ASN A 69 -1.74 -17.07 -11.39
CA ASN A 69 -3.07 -17.57 -11.02
C ASN A 69 -4.10 -16.45 -10.73
N ALA A 70 -3.71 -15.18 -10.91
CA ALA A 70 -4.55 -14.01 -10.60
C ALA A 70 -5.19 -14.11 -9.19
N VAL A 71 -4.32 -14.40 -8.21
CA VAL A 71 -4.68 -14.71 -6.82
C VAL A 71 -5.50 -13.58 -6.19
N ARG A 72 -6.62 -13.94 -5.56
CA ARG A 72 -7.54 -13.04 -4.86
C ARG A 72 -7.66 -13.37 -3.37
N TYR A 73 -7.37 -14.60 -2.99
CA TYR A 73 -7.53 -15.11 -1.64
C TYR A 73 -6.40 -16.10 -1.32
N ALA A 74 -6.14 -16.36 -0.04
CA ALA A 74 -5.06 -17.24 0.37
C ALA A 74 -5.43 -18.71 0.11
N ASP A 75 -6.63 -19.11 0.54
CA ASP A 75 -7.04 -20.51 0.62
C ASP A 75 -8.21 -20.86 -0.32
N PRO A 76 -8.31 -22.11 -0.83
CA PRO A 76 -9.36 -22.53 -1.78
C PRO A 76 -10.81 -22.28 -1.32
N GLY A 77 -11.05 -22.26 0.01
CA GLY A 77 -12.38 -22.08 0.60
C GLY A 77 -12.89 -20.64 0.63
N GLN A 78 -12.05 -19.65 0.27
CA GLN A 78 -12.33 -18.23 0.50
C GLN A 78 -13.05 -17.53 -0.66
N HIS A 79 -13.37 -18.24 -1.75
CA HIS A 79 -14.01 -17.65 -2.93
C HIS A 79 -15.37 -17.00 -2.66
N ARG A 80 -16.22 -17.60 -1.81
CA ARG A 80 -17.52 -17.01 -1.43
C ARG A 80 -17.35 -15.72 -0.63
N LEU A 81 -16.32 -15.65 0.20
CA LEU A 81 -15.99 -14.43 0.94
C LEU A 81 -15.56 -13.33 -0.04
N ALA A 82 -14.76 -13.67 -1.06
CA ALA A 82 -14.37 -12.72 -2.10
C ALA A 82 -15.60 -12.16 -2.84
N ASP A 83 -16.60 -12.98 -3.17
CA ASP A 83 -17.85 -12.51 -3.80
C ASP A 83 -18.63 -11.55 -2.91
N VAL A 84 -18.72 -11.82 -1.60
CA VAL A 84 -19.38 -10.93 -0.63
C VAL A 84 -18.64 -9.61 -0.51
N LEU A 85 -17.30 -9.64 -0.44
CA LEU A 85 -16.48 -8.43 -0.39
C LEU A 85 -16.60 -7.60 -1.68
N ASP A 86 -16.70 -8.25 -2.84
CA ASP A 86 -16.97 -7.57 -4.11
C ASP A 86 -18.34 -6.90 -4.15
N ALA A 87 -19.38 -7.61 -3.71
CA ALA A 87 -20.74 -7.09 -3.62
C ALA A 87 -20.83 -5.88 -2.68
N ALA A 88 -20.20 -5.97 -1.50
CA ALA A 88 -20.13 -4.87 -0.54
C ALA A 88 -19.38 -3.65 -1.12
N ARG A 89 -18.22 -3.87 -1.74
CA ARG A 89 -17.42 -2.79 -2.36
C ARG A 89 -18.17 -2.10 -3.50
N LEU A 90 -18.92 -2.86 -4.30
CA LEU A 90 -19.66 -2.34 -5.45
C LEU A 90 -21.07 -1.85 -5.08
N LEU A 91 -21.51 -2.05 -3.83
CA LEU A 91 -22.87 -1.78 -3.36
C LEU A 91 -23.93 -2.42 -4.27
N ARG A 92 -23.69 -3.67 -4.69
CA ARG A 92 -24.61 -4.43 -5.56
C ARG A 92 -24.91 -5.80 -4.95
N PRO A 93 -26.09 -6.37 -5.20
CA PRO A 93 -26.35 -7.77 -4.85
C PRO A 93 -25.38 -8.69 -5.60
N ILE A 94 -25.13 -9.86 -5.01
CA ILE A 94 -24.28 -10.89 -5.63
C ILE A 94 -24.95 -11.37 -6.92
N ASP A 95 -24.29 -11.15 -8.05
CA ASP A 95 -24.73 -11.68 -9.34
C ASP A 95 -24.36 -13.17 -9.42
N ARG A 96 -25.37 -14.04 -9.35
CA ARG A 96 -25.20 -15.50 -9.44
C ARG A 96 -24.58 -15.97 -10.75
N ARG A 97 -24.58 -15.15 -11.80
CA ARG A 97 -23.95 -15.46 -13.10
C ARG A 97 -22.46 -15.16 -13.14
N ALA A 98 -21.94 -14.40 -12.18
CA ALA A 98 -20.57 -13.89 -12.18
C ALA A 98 -19.85 -14.16 -10.84
N VAL A 99 -20.19 -15.28 -10.18
CA VAL A 99 -19.52 -15.73 -8.95
C VAL A 99 -18.11 -16.22 -9.23
N ASP A 100 -17.21 -16.05 -8.26
CA ASP A 100 -15.85 -16.54 -8.35
C ASP A 100 -15.81 -18.08 -8.44
N GLY A 101 -15.03 -18.59 -9.39
CA GLY A 101 -14.97 -20.02 -9.71
C GLY A 101 -14.18 -20.88 -8.71
N GLY A 102 -13.63 -20.31 -7.64
CA GLY A 102 -12.93 -21.08 -6.60
C GLY A 102 -11.45 -21.35 -6.86
N GLU A 103 -10.92 -20.92 -8.01
CA GLU A 103 -9.57 -21.25 -8.44
C GLU A 103 -8.53 -20.16 -8.18
N ARG A 104 -8.93 -18.99 -7.68
CA ARG A 104 -8.06 -17.81 -7.51
C ARG A 104 -7.40 -17.74 -6.12
N TRP A 105 -7.08 -18.88 -5.54
CA TRP A 105 -6.33 -18.98 -4.30
C TRP A 105 -4.81 -18.99 -4.54
N LEU A 106 -3.99 -18.86 -3.49
CA LEU A 106 -2.54 -18.91 -3.60
C LEU A 106 -2.06 -20.36 -3.82
N LYS A 107 -1.98 -20.76 -5.08
CA LYS A 107 -1.53 -22.10 -5.49
C LYS A 107 -0.08 -22.36 -5.11
N GLY A 108 0.20 -23.58 -4.65
CA GLY A 108 1.55 -24.06 -4.40
C GLY A 108 2.32 -24.39 -5.67
N THR A 109 3.59 -24.78 -5.50
CA THR A 109 4.48 -25.10 -6.62
C THR A 109 3.94 -26.24 -7.48
N ALA A 110 3.35 -27.28 -6.87
CA ALA A 110 2.84 -28.44 -7.58
C ALA A 110 1.64 -28.07 -8.48
N GLU A 111 0.68 -27.31 -7.96
CA GLU A 111 -0.49 -26.87 -8.70
C GLU A 111 -0.12 -25.90 -9.83
N MET A 112 0.82 -24.98 -9.58
CA MET A 112 1.33 -24.07 -10.60
C MET A 112 2.11 -24.81 -11.69
N THR A 113 2.86 -25.86 -11.33
CA THR A 113 3.56 -26.71 -12.30
C THR A 113 2.56 -27.45 -13.18
N ALA A 114 1.53 -28.05 -12.60
CA ALA A 114 0.46 -28.71 -13.36
C ALA A 114 -0.28 -27.74 -14.28
N LEU A 115 -0.48 -26.48 -13.87
CA LEU A 115 -1.03 -25.43 -14.72
C LEU A 115 -0.11 -25.10 -15.89
N ALA A 116 1.18 -24.91 -15.65
CA ALA A 116 2.15 -24.60 -16.70
C ALA A 116 2.23 -25.73 -17.73
N VAL A 117 2.23 -27.00 -17.29
CA VAL A 117 2.20 -28.17 -18.19
C VAL A 117 0.96 -28.14 -19.08
N ARG A 118 -0.23 -27.97 -18.51
CA ARG A 118 -1.48 -27.92 -19.32
C ARG A 118 -1.49 -26.76 -20.30
N ILE A 119 -0.94 -25.60 -19.94
CA ILE A 119 -0.85 -24.44 -20.82
C ILE A 119 0.11 -24.73 -21.97
N ALA A 120 1.28 -25.30 -21.69
CA ALA A 120 2.28 -25.67 -22.69
C ALA A 120 1.74 -26.74 -23.65
N GLU A 121 1.10 -27.79 -23.13
CA GLU A 121 0.46 -28.84 -23.94
C GLU A 121 -0.63 -28.26 -24.85
N ALA A 122 -1.49 -27.38 -24.32
CA ALA A 122 -2.52 -26.71 -25.12
C ALA A 122 -1.93 -25.77 -26.19
N ALA A 123 -0.72 -25.27 -25.98
CA ALA A 123 0.03 -24.48 -26.96
C ALA A 123 0.79 -25.35 -27.98
N GLY A 124 0.80 -26.68 -27.84
CA GLY A 124 1.51 -27.59 -28.72
C GLY A 124 2.98 -27.83 -28.34
N HIS A 125 3.34 -27.54 -27.10
CA HIS A 125 4.69 -27.73 -26.55
C HIS A 125 4.72 -28.84 -25.49
N GLY A 126 5.93 -29.25 -25.10
CA GLY A 126 6.17 -30.25 -24.06
C GLY A 126 6.58 -29.68 -22.70
N LEU A 127 7.05 -30.56 -21.82
CA LEU A 127 7.48 -30.24 -20.46
C LEU A 127 8.61 -29.19 -20.39
N GLU A 128 9.49 -29.16 -21.39
CA GLU A 128 10.58 -28.17 -21.45
C GLU A 128 10.04 -26.74 -21.51
N ARG A 129 9.00 -26.48 -22.32
CA ARG A 129 8.39 -25.15 -22.38
C ARG A 129 7.67 -24.80 -21.09
N ALA A 130 7.02 -25.77 -20.44
CA ALA A 130 6.39 -25.56 -19.14
C ALA A 130 7.41 -25.17 -18.06
N ALA A 131 8.58 -25.83 -18.04
CA ALA A 131 9.69 -25.47 -17.15
C ALA A 131 10.23 -24.06 -17.48
N ALA A 132 10.39 -23.73 -18.77
CA ALA A 132 10.80 -22.40 -19.19
C ALA A 132 9.79 -21.31 -18.78
N LEU A 133 8.48 -21.56 -18.86
CA LEU A 133 7.45 -20.61 -18.40
C LEU A 133 7.56 -20.30 -16.90
N LEU A 134 7.84 -21.32 -16.08
CA LEU A 134 8.06 -21.14 -14.65
C LEU A 134 9.37 -20.39 -14.37
N ALA A 135 10.44 -20.71 -15.10
CA ALA A 135 11.72 -20.02 -15.00
C ALA A 135 11.62 -18.54 -15.41
N GLU A 136 10.94 -18.22 -16.52
CA GLU A 136 10.66 -16.85 -16.96
C GLU A 136 9.85 -16.07 -15.90
N THR A 137 8.93 -16.76 -15.22
CA THR A 137 8.16 -16.18 -14.11
C THR A 137 9.04 -15.87 -12.91
N GLU A 138 9.93 -16.79 -12.53
CA GLU A 138 10.89 -16.62 -11.44
C GLU A 138 11.91 -15.51 -11.75
N GLU A 139 12.47 -15.49 -12.96
CA GLU A 139 13.40 -14.46 -13.42
C GLU A 139 12.75 -13.07 -13.42
N THR A 140 11.50 -12.98 -13.91
CA THR A 140 10.73 -11.73 -13.86
C THR A 140 10.53 -11.27 -12.41
N ALA A 141 10.20 -12.19 -11.49
CA ALA A 141 10.06 -11.86 -10.08
C ALA A 141 11.39 -11.40 -9.46
N ALA A 142 12.50 -12.08 -9.76
CA ALA A 142 13.84 -11.71 -9.28
C ALA A 142 14.26 -10.31 -9.77
N SER A 143 13.90 -9.94 -11.01
CA SER A 143 14.16 -8.60 -11.56
C SER A 143 13.38 -7.48 -10.84
N CYS A 144 12.29 -7.84 -10.15
CA CYS A 144 11.41 -6.93 -9.44
C CYS A 144 11.70 -6.86 -7.93
N THR A 145 12.96 -7.07 -7.53
CA THR A 145 13.38 -6.98 -6.13
C THR A 145 13.42 -5.52 -5.67
N VAL A 146 12.69 -5.21 -4.61
CA VAL A 146 12.62 -3.87 -3.99
C VAL A 146 13.16 -3.98 -2.56
N ASP A 147 14.14 -3.14 -2.21
CA ASP A 147 14.67 -3.08 -0.85
C ASP A 147 13.71 -2.31 0.07
N PRO A 148 13.22 -2.93 1.17
CA PRO A 148 12.29 -2.28 2.10
C PRO A 148 12.79 -0.95 2.67
N VAL A 149 14.09 -0.80 2.91
CA VAL A 149 14.65 0.37 3.59
C VAL A 149 15.11 1.41 2.57
N ARG A 150 15.95 1.01 1.62
CA ARG A 150 16.55 1.90 0.61
C ARG A 150 15.51 2.41 -0.37
N ASP A 151 14.60 1.55 -0.82
CA ASP A 151 13.69 1.87 -1.93
C ASP A 151 12.31 2.31 -1.41
N LEU A 152 11.83 1.74 -0.29
CA LEU A 152 10.53 2.10 0.33
C LEU A 152 10.64 3.01 1.56
N GLY A 153 11.85 3.27 2.08
CA GLY A 153 12.04 4.13 3.25
C GLY A 153 11.47 3.53 4.54
N LEU A 154 11.19 2.23 4.61
CA LEU A 154 10.58 1.62 5.79
C LEU A 154 11.47 1.79 7.02
N GLY A 155 10.87 2.28 8.11
CA GLY A 155 11.56 2.59 9.35
C GLY A 155 12.16 4.00 9.41
N THR A 156 12.12 4.77 8.32
CA THR A 156 12.52 6.19 8.32
C THR A 156 11.28 7.08 8.42
N PRO A 157 11.16 7.93 9.45
CA PRO A 157 10.05 8.86 9.54
C PRO A 157 10.15 9.93 8.45
N HIS A 158 9.05 10.16 7.72
CA HIS A 158 8.94 11.24 6.76
C HIS A 158 7.96 12.28 7.30
N PHE A 159 8.46 13.46 7.64
CA PHE A 159 7.66 14.56 8.16
C PHE A 159 7.36 15.59 7.07
N PRO A 160 6.28 16.37 7.20
CA PRO A 160 6.04 17.51 6.34
C PRO A 160 7.20 18.49 6.39
N GLU A 161 7.46 19.18 5.27
CA GLU A 161 8.49 20.20 5.22
C GLU A 161 8.13 21.32 6.20
N PRO A 162 9.05 21.75 7.09
CA PRO A 162 8.70 22.68 8.16
C PRO A 162 8.11 24.02 7.69
N HIS A 163 8.45 24.47 6.50
CA HIS A 163 7.92 25.72 5.95
C HIS A 163 6.43 25.65 5.57
N VAL A 164 5.89 24.45 5.32
CA VAL A 164 4.45 24.24 5.08
C VAL A 164 3.65 24.51 6.36
N VAL A 165 4.26 24.26 7.52
CA VAL A 165 3.67 24.49 8.85
C VAL A 165 4.11 25.83 9.46
N GLY A 166 4.58 26.75 8.61
CA GLY A 166 4.89 28.13 8.97
C GLY A 166 6.32 28.38 9.48
N ALA A 167 7.20 27.39 9.46
CA ALA A 167 8.59 27.60 9.87
C ALA A 167 9.40 28.38 8.84
N ASP A 168 10.33 29.18 9.32
CA ASP A 168 11.32 29.82 8.47
C ASP A 168 12.20 28.77 7.74
N ARG A 169 12.58 29.08 6.50
CA ARG A 169 13.37 28.16 5.65
C ARG A 169 14.85 28.09 6.05
N ALA A 170 15.35 29.03 6.87
CA ALA A 170 16.73 28.95 7.32
C ALA A 170 16.95 27.75 8.25
N ARG A 171 18.20 27.30 8.32
CA ARG A 171 18.60 26.17 9.18
C ARG A 171 18.09 26.39 10.61
N GLY A 172 17.42 25.38 11.17
CA GLY A 172 16.83 25.43 12.51
C GLY A 172 15.57 26.30 12.65
N GLY A 173 15.00 26.82 11.56
CA GLY A 173 13.77 27.64 11.61
C GLY A 173 12.58 26.90 12.22
N ALA A 174 12.49 25.60 11.95
CA ALA A 174 11.50 24.71 12.55
C ALA A 174 11.62 24.62 14.08
N MET A 175 12.85 24.41 14.58
CA MET A 175 13.11 24.37 16.02
C MET A 175 12.84 25.72 16.68
N ARG A 176 13.21 26.84 16.03
CA ARG A 176 12.91 28.19 16.54
C ARG A 176 11.41 28.44 16.64
N LEU A 177 10.66 28.09 15.60
CA LEU A 177 9.19 28.23 15.62
C LEU A 177 8.55 27.35 16.69
N LEU A 178 9.02 26.10 16.81
CA LEU A 178 8.51 25.17 17.82
C LEU A 178 8.74 25.72 19.23
N ARG A 179 9.96 26.19 19.50
CA ARG A 179 10.31 26.85 20.77
C ARG A 179 9.42 28.06 21.03
N GLN A 180 9.28 28.96 20.06
CA GLN A 180 8.43 30.16 20.17
C GLN A 180 6.98 29.79 20.50
N ARG A 181 6.39 28.79 19.83
CA ARG A 181 5.02 28.32 20.09
C ARG A 181 4.88 27.71 21.49
N CYS A 182 5.90 26.99 21.96
CA CYS A 182 5.85 26.42 23.30
C CYS A 182 6.05 27.47 24.38
N GLU A 183 6.95 28.44 24.21
CA GLU A 183 7.10 29.58 25.12
C GLU A 183 5.82 30.42 25.20
N ALA A 184 5.17 30.72 24.06
CA ALA A 184 3.87 31.38 24.06
C ALA A 184 2.80 30.57 24.81
N GLY A 185 2.82 29.24 24.65
CA GLY A 185 1.93 28.34 25.38
C GLY A 185 2.23 28.21 26.87
N MET A 186 3.49 28.44 27.28
CA MET A 186 3.91 28.52 28.68
C MET A 186 3.39 29.79 29.33
N THR A 187 3.57 30.94 28.68
CA THR A 187 3.06 32.22 29.15
C THR A 187 1.53 32.22 29.25
N ALA A 188 0.83 31.66 28.26
CA ALA A 188 -0.63 31.54 28.28
C ALA A 188 -1.17 30.72 29.47
N ARG A 189 -0.34 29.83 30.04
CA ARG A 189 -0.67 28.99 31.20
C ARG A 189 -0.07 29.49 32.51
N GLY A 190 0.67 30.60 32.49
CA GLY A 190 1.37 31.15 33.67
C GLY A 190 2.52 30.28 34.18
N LEU A 191 3.12 29.47 33.30
CA LEU A 191 4.19 28.50 33.64
C LEU A 191 5.58 29.03 33.26
N ASP A 192 5.66 30.21 32.66
CA ASP A 192 6.89 30.85 32.17
C ASP A 192 7.86 31.25 33.30
N THR A 193 7.37 31.40 34.52
CA THR A 193 8.19 31.70 35.71
C THR A 193 8.48 30.46 36.58
N ASP A 194 7.86 29.31 36.28
CA ASP A 194 8.14 28.06 36.98
C ASP A 194 9.45 27.45 36.46
N ALA A 195 10.47 27.50 37.32
CA ALA A 195 11.80 27.00 36.99
C ALA A 195 11.83 25.50 36.67
N ALA A 196 10.93 24.68 37.25
CA ALA A 196 10.83 23.26 36.92
C ALA A 196 10.24 23.07 35.52
N ALA A 197 9.18 23.81 35.22
CA ALA A 197 8.54 23.80 33.91
C ALA A 197 9.48 24.24 32.77
N VAL A 198 10.22 25.33 32.98
CA VAL A 198 11.19 25.84 32.00
C VAL A 198 12.31 24.82 31.74
N ARG A 199 12.87 24.19 32.80
CA ARG A 199 13.89 23.15 32.64
C ARG A 199 13.37 21.93 31.87
N GLN A 200 12.12 21.53 32.12
CA GLN A 200 11.51 20.43 31.41
C GLN A 200 11.34 20.74 29.92
N LEU A 201 10.84 21.94 29.60
CA LEU A 201 10.68 22.38 28.21
C LEU A 201 12.01 22.35 27.44
N ASP A 202 13.09 22.85 28.05
CA ASP A 202 14.41 22.84 27.43
C ASP A 202 14.96 21.42 27.20
N TYR A 203 14.74 20.52 28.17
CA TYR A 203 15.11 19.12 28.02
C TYR A 203 14.38 18.47 26.84
N GLU A 204 13.06 18.66 26.74
CA GLU A 204 12.23 18.07 25.70
C GLU A 204 12.54 18.63 24.32
N LEU A 205 12.66 19.96 24.17
CA LEU A 205 13.09 20.58 22.92
C LEU A 205 14.47 20.09 22.48
N GLY A 206 15.37 19.85 23.45
CA GLY A 206 16.67 19.22 23.19
C GLY A 206 16.56 17.79 22.65
N VAL A 207 15.66 16.97 23.19
CA VAL A 207 15.37 15.62 22.68
C VAL A 207 14.80 15.70 21.26
N ILE A 208 13.78 16.54 21.05
CA ILE A 208 13.12 16.71 19.75
C ILE A 208 14.13 17.11 18.68
N GLY A 209 15.00 18.06 18.97
CA GLY A 209 16.03 18.52 18.04
C GLY A 209 17.08 17.47 17.70
N ARG A 210 17.44 16.61 18.65
CA ARG A 210 18.35 15.48 18.36
C ARG A 210 17.71 14.41 17.48
N LEU A 211 16.39 14.24 17.59
CA LEU A 211 15.65 13.27 16.80
C LEU A 211 15.23 13.81 15.41
N GLY A 212 15.20 15.14 15.23
CA GLY A 212 14.72 15.78 13.98
C GLY A 212 13.19 15.79 13.87
N TYR A 213 12.49 15.81 15.01
CA TYR A 213 11.03 15.65 15.07
C TYR A 213 10.27 16.99 15.09
N GLU A 214 10.96 18.11 14.94
CA GLU A 214 10.36 19.45 14.92
C GLU A 214 9.17 19.59 13.95
N GLY A 215 9.29 19.07 12.72
CA GLY A 215 8.26 19.15 11.69
C GLY A 215 7.01 18.36 12.05
N TYR A 216 7.18 17.20 12.71
CA TYR A 216 6.08 16.42 13.26
C TYR A 216 5.29 17.21 14.30
N PHE A 217 5.99 17.77 15.29
CA PHE A 217 5.34 18.51 16.37
C PHE A 217 4.62 19.77 15.87
N LEU A 218 5.22 20.49 14.92
CA LEU A 218 4.57 21.64 14.27
C LEU A 218 3.34 21.24 13.46
N ALA A 219 3.39 20.12 12.74
CA ALA A 219 2.25 19.62 11.96
C ALA A 219 1.09 19.18 12.85
N VAL A 220 1.38 18.42 13.92
CA VAL A 220 0.37 18.00 14.89
C VAL A 220 -0.26 19.22 15.57
N ALA A 221 0.55 20.20 15.98
CA ALA A 221 0.06 21.44 16.58
C ALA A 221 -0.89 22.20 15.64
N GLN A 222 -0.58 22.24 14.33
CA GLN A 222 -1.44 22.86 13.34
C GLN A 222 -2.79 22.14 13.20
N VAL A 223 -2.77 20.81 13.07
CA VAL A 223 -4.01 20.02 12.93
C VAL A 223 -4.92 20.20 14.15
N VAL A 224 -4.35 20.22 15.36
CA VAL A 224 -5.15 20.46 16.57
C VAL A 224 -5.72 21.88 16.58
N ALA A 225 -4.93 22.89 16.19
CA ALA A 225 -5.42 24.27 16.09
C ALA A 225 -6.59 24.38 15.09
N ASP A 226 -6.50 23.71 13.95
CA ASP A 226 -7.53 23.73 12.91
C ASP A 226 -8.85 23.08 13.37
N VAL A 227 -8.78 22.02 14.20
CA VAL A 227 -9.96 21.29 14.71
C VAL A 227 -10.61 21.99 15.91
N VAL A 228 -9.81 22.53 16.82
CA VAL A 228 -10.30 23.11 18.09
C VAL A 228 -10.61 24.61 17.95
N GLY A 229 -10.23 25.25 16.83
CA GLY A 229 -10.57 26.65 16.52
C GLY A 229 -9.90 27.68 17.45
N SER A 230 -8.87 27.27 18.18
CA SER A 230 -8.16 28.10 19.16
C SER A 230 -6.65 28.10 18.89
N HIS A 231 -5.98 29.21 19.21
CA HIS A 231 -4.52 29.31 19.17
C HIS A 231 -3.92 28.25 20.11
N PHE A 232 -3.24 27.27 19.54
CA PHE A 232 -2.67 26.16 20.30
C PHE A 232 -1.52 26.64 21.19
N ALA A 233 -1.68 26.43 22.49
CA ALA A 233 -0.59 26.44 23.46
C ALA A 233 -0.05 25.00 23.56
N CYS A 234 1.26 24.78 23.35
CA CYS A 234 1.88 23.43 23.37
C CYS A 234 1.35 22.56 24.55
N PRO A 235 0.77 21.37 24.34
CA PRO A 235 0.13 20.53 25.36
C PRO A 235 1.15 19.79 26.22
N PHE A 236 2.43 20.13 26.08
CA PHE A 236 3.57 19.36 26.55
C PHE A 236 3.93 19.58 28.02
N LEU A 237 3.06 20.17 28.83
CA LEU A 237 3.45 20.56 30.19
C LEU A 237 2.47 20.23 31.32
N ILE A 238 1.72 19.13 31.26
CA ILE A 238 1.00 18.65 32.46
C ILE A 238 1.18 17.14 32.62
N ASP A 239 2.37 16.76 33.07
CA ASP A 239 2.61 16.11 34.37
C ASP A 239 4.12 15.97 34.51
N GLY A 240 4.67 16.02 35.72
CA GLY A 240 6.12 16.01 35.99
C GLY A 240 6.87 14.72 35.61
N ASP A 241 6.42 14.00 34.59
CA ASP A 241 6.98 12.74 34.12
C ASP A 241 7.67 12.93 32.76
N PRO A 242 8.94 12.49 32.61
CA PRO A 242 9.66 12.58 31.34
C PRO A 242 8.90 11.88 30.21
N PHE A 243 8.91 12.49 29.01
CA PHE A 243 8.41 11.94 27.72
C PHE A 243 8.82 10.49 27.39
N LEU A 244 9.77 9.89 28.13
CA LEU A 244 10.26 8.52 27.96
C LEU A 244 10.00 7.58 29.15
N ALA A 245 9.40 8.02 30.26
CA ALA A 245 9.49 7.30 31.53
C ALA A 245 8.39 6.27 31.85
N GLN A 246 7.18 6.29 31.26
CA GLN A 246 6.15 5.31 31.66
C GLN A 246 5.35 4.66 30.51
N GLY A 247 5.16 3.35 30.67
CA GLY A 247 4.44 2.44 29.79
C GLY A 247 3.05 2.07 30.31
N THR A 248 2.23 3.06 30.66
CA THR A 248 0.86 2.85 31.14
C THR A 248 -0.10 3.83 30.45
N THR A 249 -1.07 3.28 29.74
CA THR A 249 -2.14 4.02 29.06
C THR A 249 -3.21 4.41 30.06
N GLN A 250 -3.35 5.72 30.33
CA GLN A 250 -4.56 6.29 30.91
C GLN A 250 -4.96 7.52 30.09
N TRP A 251 -6.17 7.51 29.57
CA TRP A 251 -6.83 8.68 29.00
C TRP A 251 -7.50 9.38 30.18
N ASP A 252 -6.95 10.52 30.62
CA ASP A 252 -7.57 11.31 31.69
C ASP A 252 -8.31 12.49 31.03
N GLU A 253 -9.63 12.37 30.90
CA GLU A 253 -10.52 13.47 30.53
C GLU A 253 -10.83 14.26 31.81
N ARG A 254 -10.09 15.34 32.08
CA ARG A 254 -10.53 16.28 33.13
C ARG A 254 -11.64 17.19 32.59
N PRO A 255 -12.83 17.26 33.23
CA PRO A 255 -14.02 17.88 32.63
C PRO A 255 -14.03 19.42 32.54
N SER A 256 -13.00 20.13 32.99
CA SER A 256 -13.07 21.59 33.19
C SER A 256 -12.31 22.43 32.18
N ASP A 257 -11.57 21.85 31.23
CA ASP A 257 -10.80 22.62 30.25
C ASP A 257 -10.94 22.02 28.84
N ARG A 258 -11.90 22.54 28.07
CA ARG A 258 -12.26 22.06 26.71
C ARG A 258 -11.20 22.32 25.64
N SER A 259 -9.96 22.66 26.03
CA SER A 259 -8.87 23.04 25.13
C SER A 259 -7.74 22.00 25.04
N LEU A 260 -7.82 20.89 25.78
CA LEU A 260 -6.70 19.96 25.94
C LEU A 260 -6.83 18.68 25.10
N VAL A 261 -6.00 18.58 24.05
CA VAL A 261 -5.69 17.31 23.37
C VAL A 261 -4.24 16.94 23.71
N VAL A 262 -4.06 15.89 24.52
CA VAL A 262 -2.74 15.34 24.86
C VAL A 262 -2.39 14.21 23.89
N VAL A 263 -1.35 14.41 23.08
CA VAL A 263 -0.79 13.34 22.24
C VAL A 263 0.31 12.63 23.03
N ARG A 264 -0.05 11.55 23.73
CA ARG A 264 0.91 10.66 24.40
C ARG A 264 1.66 9.84 23.34
N SER A 265 2.97 10.04 23.20
CA SER A 265 3.81 9.19 22.34
C SER A 265 4.31 7.97 23.12
N ARG A 266 4.14 6.78 22.55
CA ARG A 266 4.60 5.51 23.14
C ARG A 266 6.00 5.21 22.60
N SER A 267 7.04 5.29 23.43
CA SER A 267 8.41 4.88 23.04
C SER A 267 8.96 3.81 23.98
N ARG A 268 8.62 2.55 23.73
CA ARG A 268 9.30 1.42 24.38
C ARG A 268 10.16 0.57 23.43
N SER A 269 10.37 0.98 22.17
CA SER A 269 11.07 0.13 21.20
C SER A 269 11.84 0.86 20.09
N MET A 270 12.08 2.17 20.17
CA MET A 270 12.74 2.89 19.07
C MET A 270 14.28 2.74 19.04
N GLN A 271 14.86 2.07 20.04
CA GLN A 271 16.28 1.75 20.11
C GLN A 271 16.44 0.22 20.14
N ARG A 272 16.98 -0.34 19.05
CA ARG A 272 17.34 -1.76 18.82
C ARG A 272 16.20 -2.70 18.43
N SER A 273 16.00 -2.84 17.11
CA SER A 273 15.69 -4.17 16.55
C SER A 273 17.00 -4.84 16.15
N PRO A 274 17.33 -6.04 16.64
CA PRO A 274 18.43 -6.83 16.08
C PRO A 274 18.08 -7.24 14.63
N PRO A 275 19.07 -7.54 13.77
CA PRO A 275 18.80 -7.90 12.39
C PRO A 275 17.90 -9.13 12.34
N ALA A 276 16.85 -9.06 11.50
CA ALA A 276 15.92 -10.14 11.25
C ALA A 276 16.68 -11.40 10.78
N ARG A 277 16.98 -12.30 11.71
CA ARG A 277 17.36 -13.68 11.41
C ARG A 277 16.17 -14.59 11.75
N SER A 278 15.85 -15.43 10.76
CA SER A 278 14.96 -16.59 10.80
C SER A 278 13.49 -16.37 11.17
N TRP A 279 12.67 -16.04 10.16
CA TRP A 279 11.27 -16.46 10.09
C TRP A 279 10.98 -17.12 8.74
N ILE A 280 11.74 -18.18 8.42
CA ILE A 280 11.32 -19.22 7.47
C ILE A 280 11.78 -20.56 8.03
N ARG A 281 10.93 -21.20 8.84
CA ARG A 281 10.80 -22.66 8.96
C ARG A 281 9.68 -23.02 9.95
N ARG A 282 8.87 -23.99 9.51
CA ARG A 282 7.70 -24.64 10.15
C ARG A 282 6.40 -23.86 9.91
N SER A 283 5.38 -24.40 9.24
CA SER A 283 5.00 -25.79 8.99
C SER A 283 4.29 -25.90 7.65
#